data_AF-A0A4Q1TUF1-F1
#
_entry.id   AF-A0A4Q1TUF1-F1
#
_cell.length_a   1.000
_cell.length_b   1.000
_cell.length_c   1.000
_cell.angle_alpha   90.00
_cell.angle_beta   90.00
_cell.angle_gamma   90.00
#
_symmetry.space_group_name_H-M   'P 1'
#
loop_
_entity.id
_entity.type
_entity.pdbx_description
1 polymer ?
#
loop_
_entity_poly.entity_id
_entity_poly.type
_entity_poly.pdbx_seq_one_letter_code
_entity_poly.pdbx_strand_id
1 'polypeptide(L)'
;MRDLNGYQAINEKYHLNGATILVDANRLLSYWQNGMADFAKQVPFTLNTTSGLGSLSKQFTADSVLLLNAAGALNIDAPLSDYLPEYRYATQITLRQMLHMASGIPDYTELLLVDYAK
;
A
#
# COMPACT_ATOMS: atom_id res chain seq x y z
N MET A 1 1.02 -27.14 -12.45
CA MET A 1 0.80 -26.32 -11.24
C MET A 1 1.37 -27.09 -10.06
N ARG A 2 2.24 -26.49 -9.25
CA ARG A 2 2.73 -27.16 -8.04
C ARG A 2 1.65 -27.05 -6.98
N ASP A 3 1.27 -28.19 -6.45
CA ASP A 3 0.29 -28.34 -5.39
C ASP A 3 0.73 -27.55 -4.14
N LEU A 4 -0.13 -26.63 -3.71
CA LEU A 4 0.09 -25.67 -2.63
C LEU A 4 -0.56 -26.16 -1.32
N ASN A 5 -0.41 -27.43 -0.98
CA ASN A 5 -0.96 -28.01 0.25
C ASN A 5 -0.68 -27.15 1.52
N GLY A 6 0.42 -26.39 1.54
CA GLY A 6 0.73 -25.44 2.62
C GLY A 6 -0.25 -24.26 2.75
N TYR A 7 -0.75 -23.69 1.65
CA TYR A 7 -1.70 -22.57 1.72
C TYR A 7 -3.09 -23.05 2.15
N GLN A 8 -3.48 -24.26 1.75
CA GLN A 8 -4.72 -24.86 2.22
C GLN A 8 -4.67 -25.07 3.74
N ALA A 9 -3.58 -25.61 4.28
CA ALA A 9 -3.40 -25.78 5.73
C ALA A 9 -3.37 -24.45 6.50
N ILE A 10 -2.71 -23.41 5.97
CA ILE A 10 -2.74 -22.05 6.54
C ILE A 10 -4.18 -21.53 6.57
N ASN A 11 -4.92 -21.69 5.48
CA ASN A 11 -6.28 -21.19 5.43
C ASN A 11 -7.24 -21.97 6.35
N GLU A 12 -7.15 -23.29 6.42
CA GLU A 12 -7.95 -24.10 7.35
C GLU A 12 -7.78 -23.64 8.80
N LYS A 13 -6.58 -23.14 9.15
CA LYS A 13 -6.28 -22.60 10.47
C LYS A 13 -6.76 -21.15 10.68
N TYR A 14 -6.66 -20.29 9.68
CA TYR A 14 -6.85 -18.83 9.84
C TYR A 14 -8.12 -18.28 9.20
N HIS A 15 -8.89 -19.11 8.48
CA HIS A 15 -10.15 -18.76 7.81
C HIS A 15 -10.05 -17.47 6.99
N LEU A 16 -9.04 -17.41 6.12
CA LEU A 16 -8.80 -16.25 5.29
C LEU A 16 -9.98 -16.03 4.32
N ASN A 17 -10.37 -14.77 4.14
CA ASN A 17 -11.27 -14.33 3.08
C ASN A 17 -10.45 -13.47 2.12
N GLY A 18 -10.38 -13.87 0.85
CA GLY A 18 -9.57 -13.20 -0.16
C GLY A 18 -8.85 -14.18 -1.07
N ALA A 19 -7.69 -13.76 -1.55
CA ALA A 19 -6.84 -14.59 -2.39
C ALA A 19 -5.35 -14.41 -2.06
N THR A 20 -4.59 -15.47 -2.28
CA THR A 20 -3.12 -15.45 -2.27
C THR A 20 -2.63 -15.94 -3.62
N ILE A 21 -1.71 -15.20 -4.22
CA ILE A 21 -1.15 -15.52 -5.54
C ILE A 21 0.36 -15.65 -5.46
N LEU A 22 0.91 -16.62 -6.18
CA LEU A 22 2.34 -16.77 -6.42
C LEU A 22 2.59 -16.62 -7.92
N VAL A 23 3.42 -15.66 -8.29
CA VAL A 23 3.74 -15.31 -9.66
C VAL A 23 5.26 -15.33 -9.87
N ASP A 24 5.70 -15.64 -11.08
CA ASP A 24 7.03 -15.27 -11.56
C ASP A 24 6.91 -14.10 -12.56
N ALA A 25 8.03 -13.67 -13.14
CA ALA A 25 8.07 -12.54 -14.07
C ALA A 25 7.16 -12.69 -15.30
N ASN A 26 6.79 -13.92 -15.66
CA ASN A 26 6.10 -14.24 -16.92
C ASN A 26 4.74 -14.91 -16.72
N ARG A 27 4.45 -15.46 -15.53
CA ARG A 27 3.22 -16.23 -15.32
C ARG A 27 2.78 -16.35 -13.86
N LEU A 28 1.49 -16.65 -13.70
CA LEU A 28 0.93 -17.18 -12.47
C LEU A 28 1.42 -18.62 -12.25
N LEU A 29 2.12 -18.84 -11.14
CA LEU A 29 2.62 -20.16 -10.76
C LEU A 29 1.55 -20.97 -10.03
N SER A 30 0.81 -20.30 -9.14
CA SER A 30 -0.28 -20.87 -8.36
C SER A 30 -1.07 -19.79 -7.64
N TYR A 31 -2.28 -20.14 -7.19
CA TYR A 31 -3.11 -19.26 -6.38
C TYR A 31 -3.99 -20.07 -5.44
N TRP A 32 -4.52 -19.38 -4.45
CA TRP A 32 -5.59 -19.83 -3.57
C TRP A 32 -6.60 -18.68 -3.41
N GLN A 33 -7.89 -18.98 -3.37
CA GLN A 33 -8.95 -17.99 -3.14
C GLN A 33 -10.09 -18.63 -2.34
N ASN A 34 -10.74 -17.86 -1.47
CA ASN A 34 -11.90 -18.30 -0.70
C ASN A 34 -12.66 -17.10 -0.12
N GLY A 35 -13.88 -17.36 0.35
CA GLY A 35 -14.71 -16.38 1.03
C GLY A 35 -15.55 -15.53 0.09
N MET A 36 -15.96 -14.36 0.57
CA MET A 36 -16.98 -13.53 -0.06
C MET A 36 -16.43 -12.12 -0.30
N ALA A 37 -16.61 -11.62 -1.53
CA ALA A 37 -16.39 -10.23 -1.87
C ALA A 37 -17.48 -9.32 -1.28
N ASP A 38 -18.70 -9.83 -1.19
CA ASP A 38 -19.84 -9.15 -0.57
C ASP A 38 -20.67 -10.18 0.21
N PHE A 39 -20.66 -10.06 1.54
CA PHE A 39 -21.40 -10.98 2.42
C PHE A 39 -22.91 -10.79 2.34
N ALA A 40 -23.40 -9.55 2.17
CA ALA A 40 -24.83 -9.27 2.13
C ALA A 40 -25.45 -9.80 0.83
N LYS A 41 -24.76 -9.61 -0.30
CA LYS A 41 -25.19 -10.08 -1.61
C LYS A 41 -24.77 -11.51 -1.92
N GLN A 42 -24.05 -12.16 -1.00
CA GLN A 42 -23.51 -13.48 -1.17
C GLN A 42 -22.67 -13.62 -2.47
N VAL A 43 -21.83 -12.61 -2.76
CA VAL A 43 -20.92 -12.63 -3.91
C VAL A 43 -19.60 -13.28 -3.50
N PRO A 44 -19.15 -14.35 -4.17
CA PRO A 44 -17.90 -15.02 -3.85
C PRO A 44 -16.68 -14.15 -4.19
N PHE A 45 -15.60 -14.32 -3.42
CA PHE A 45 -14.32 -13.72 -3.76
C PHE A 45 -13.66 -14.48 -4.92
N THR A 46 -13.11 -13.76 -5.89
CA THR A 46 -12.41 -14.32 -7.04
C THR A 46 -11.11 -13.59 -7.31
N LEU A 47 -10.22 -14.14 -8.15
CA LEU A 47 -9.01 -13.44 -8.61
C LEU A 47 -9.31 -12.09 -9.32
N ASN A 48 -10.53 -11.88 -9.80
CA ASN A 48 -10.95 -10.63 -10.45
C ASN A 48 -11.62 -9.65 -9.48
N THR A 49 -11.75 -10.00 -8.19
CA THR A 49 -12.34 -9.12 -7.19
C THR A 49 -11.39 -7.97 -6.90
N THR A 50 -11.86 -6.73 -7.09
CA THR A 50 -11.13 -5.54 -6.65
C THR A 50 -11.16 -5.46 -5.12
N SER A 51 -10.00 -5.29 -4.49
CA SER A 51 -9.88 -5.16 -3.04
C SER A 51 -8.99 -3.97 -2.66
N GLY A 52 -9.10 -3.52 -1.42
CA GLY A 52 -8.26 -2.44 -0.90
C GLY A 52 -6.82 -2.91 -0.71
N LEU A 53 -5.87 -2.28 -1.40
CA LEU A 53 -4.43 -2.57 -1.29
C LEU A 53 -3.80 -2.07 0.02
N GLY A 54 -4.46 -1.15 0.72
CA GLY A 54 -3.92 -0.54 1.93
C GLY A 54 -2.57 0.12 1.68
N SER A 55 -1.60 -0.12 2.57
CA SER A 55 -0.25 0.47 2.46
C SER A 55 0.55 0.01 1.25
N LEU A 56 0.15 -1.05 0.54
CA LEU A 56 0.81 -1.43 -0.72
C LEU A 56 0.67 -0.33 -1.79
N SER A 57 -0.35 0.54 -1.68
CA SER A 57 -0.51 1.71 -2.56
C SER A 57 0.69 2.67 -2.53
N LYS A 58 1.47 2.72 -1.45
CA LYS A 58 2.58 3.67 -1.28
C LYS A 58 3.69 3.49 -2.33
N GLN A 59 3.94 2.25 -2.78
CA GLN A 59 4.94 2.00 -3.83
C GLN A 59 4.55 2.68 -5.14
N PHE A 60 3.28 2.62 -5.54
CA PHE A 60 2.79 3.27 -6.75
C PHE A 60 2.88 4.80 -6.65
N THR A 61 2.59 5.37 -5.48
CA THR A 61 2.80 6.80 -5.23
C THR A 61 4.27 7.17 -5.34
N ALA A 62 5.17 6.40 -4.74
CA ALA A 62 6.61 6.62 -4.83
C ALA A 62 7.11 6.55 -6.27
N ASP A 63 6.69 5.52 -7.03
CA ASP A 63 7.03 5.35 -8.44
C ASP A 63 6.56 6.55 -9.27
N SER A 64 5.36 7.06 -9.01
CA SER A 64 4.82 8.26 -9.69
C SER A 64 5.68 9.50 -9.44
N VAL A 65 6.13 9.70 -8.20
CA VAL A 65 7.05 10.79 -7.84
C VAL A 65 8.40 10.63 -8.55
N LEU A 66 8.92 9.42 -8.62
CA LEU A 66 10.20 9.13 -9.30
C LEU A 66 10.10 9.31 -10.82
N LEU A 67 8.96 8.97 -11.43
CA LEU A 67 8.70 9.24 -12.85
C LEU A 67 8.67 10.75 -13.15
N LEU A 68 8.00 11.53 -12.30
CA LEU A 68 7.99 13.00 -12.44
C LEU A 68 9.39 13.59 -12.26
N ASN A 69 10.18 13.06 -11.32
CA ASN A 69 11.58 13.44 -11.14
C ASN A 69 12.42 13.14 -12.39
N ALA A 70 12.28 11.93 -12.94
CA ALA A 70 12.99 11.54 -14.16
C ALA A 70 12.60 12.40 -15.37
N ALA A 71 11.35 12.87 -15.43
CA ALA A 71 10.86 13.79 -16.45
C ALA A 71 11.27 15.26 -16.21
N GLY A 72 11.94 15.57 -15.10
CA GLY A 72 12.30 16.94 -14.71
C GLY A 72 11.10 17.81 -14.28
N ALA A 73 9.93 17.22 -14.03
CA ALA A 73 8.73 17.93 -13.62
C ALA A 73 8.73 18.26 -12.11
N LEU A 74 9.50 17.53 -11.32
CA LEU A 74 9.83 17.84 -9.92
C LEU A 74 11.28 17.45 -9.64
N ASN A 75 11.80 17.89 -8.50
CA ASN A 75 13.11 17.54 -7.98
C ASN A 75 12.93 16.99 -6.56
N ILE A 76 13.24 15.71 -6.36
CA ILE A 76 13.06 15.08 -5.04
C ILE A 76 14.00 15.63 -3.97
N ASP A 77 15.09 16.29 -4.37
CA ASP A 77 16.06 16.94 -3.48
C ASP A 77 15.70 18.40 -3.17
N ALA A 78 14.68 18.96 -3.85
CA ALA A 78 14.19 20.30 -3.54
C ALA A 78 13.42 20.33 -2.20
N PRO A 79 13.42 21.48 -1.51
CA PRO A 79 12.55 21.69 -0.35
C PRO A 79 11.08 21.48 -0.73
N LEU A 80 10.28 20.96 0.21
CA LEU A 80 8.85 20.75 0.00
C LEU A 80 8.13 22.08 -0.27
N SER A 81 8.67 23.22 0.17
CA SER A 81 8.12 24.55 -0.09
C SER A 81 7.96 24.88 -1.57
N ASP A 82 8.70 24.20 -2.45
CA ASP A 82 8.59 24.37 -3.90
C ASP A 82 7.29 23.76 -4.46
N TYR A 83 6.65 22.86 -3.69
CA TYR A 83 5.44 22.11 -4.10
C TYR A 83 4.24 22.32 -3.15
N LEU A 84 4.49 22.57 -1.87
CA LEU A 84 3.48 22.71 -0.82
C LEU A 84 3.85 23.83 0.16
N PRO A 85 3.91 25.09 -0.29
CA PRO A 85 4.40 26.23 0.50
C PRO A 85 3.55 26.54 1.75
N GLU A 86 2.28 26.12 1.77
CA GLU A 86 1.36 26.32 2.89
C GLU A 86 1.65 25.40 4.09
N TYR A 87 2.45 24.35 3.90
CA TYR A 87 2.79 23.44 4.99
C TYR A 87 3.81 24.09 5.94
N ARG A 88 3.49 24.09 7.25
CA ARG A 88 4.26 24.81 8.29
C ARG A 88 5.76 24.53 8.30
N TYR A 89 6.18 23.32 7.92
CA TYR A 89 7.58 22.90 7.93
C TYR A 89 8.14 22.68 6.51
N ALA A 90 7.49 23.20 5.47
CA ALA A 90 7.83 22.92 4.08
C ALA A 90 9.27 23.30 3.68
N THR A 91 9.86 24.30 4.33
CA THR A 91 11.26 24.71 4.08
C THR A 91 12.29 23.82 4.76
N GLN A 92 11.87 22.88 5.62
CA GLN A 92 12.75 22.04 6.45
C GLN A 92 12.83 20.59 5.95
N ILE A 93 11.93 20.20 5.04
CA ILE A 93 11.81 18.83 4.56
C ILE A 93 11.90 18.77 3.04
N THR A 94 12.40 17.66 2.50
CA THR A 94 12.43 17.38 1.06
C THR A 94 11.46 16.26 0.70
N LEU A 95 11.09 16.16 -0.59
CA LEU A 95 10.31 15.02 -1.09
C LEU A 95 11.06 13.69 -0.89
N ARG A 96 12.40 13.67 -1.01
CA ARG A 96 13.23 12.49 -0.71
C ARG A 96 13.03 12.01 0.72
N GLN A 97 13.00 12.92 1.69
CA GLN A 97 12.75 12.54 3.08
C GLN A 97 11.35 11.96 3.28
N MET A 98 10.34 12.48 2.58
CA MET A 98 8.98 11.89 2.61
C MET A 98 8.96 10.46 2.03
N LEU A 99 9.62 10.25 0.89
CA LEU A 99 9.73 8.92 0.27
C LEU A 99 10.43 7.89 1.16
N HIS A 100 11.32 8.34 2.05
CA HIS A 100 12.06 7.49 2.99
C HIS A 100 11.46 7.45 4.40
N MET A 101 10.26 8.00 4.63
CA MET A 101 9.67 8.11 5.97
C MET A 101 10.60 8.79 7.00
N ALA A 102 11.38 9.77 6.53
CA ALA A 102 12.41 10.49 7.30
C ALA A 102 12.15 12.00 7.39
N SER A 103 10.92 12.44 7.09
CA SER A 103 10.52 13.84 7.15
C SER A 103 10.26 14.35 8.58
N GLY A 104 10.07 13.45 9.54
CA GLY A 104 9.70 13.81 10.91
C GLY A 104 8.26 14.31 11.07
N ILE A 105 7.42 14.20 10.04
CA ILE A 105 5.99 14.50 10.13
C ILE A 105 5.34 13.44 11.04
N PRO A 106 4.65 13.83 12.13
CA PRO A 106 3.99 12.88 13.02
C PRO A 106 2.92 12.06 12.31
N ASP A 107 2.76 10.79 12.70
CA ASP A 107 1.68 9.97 12.20
C ASP A 107 0.34 10.49 12.74
N TYR A 108 -0.63 10.71 11.85
CA TYR A 108 -1.94 11.19 12.24
C TYR A 108 -2.67 10.21 13.16
N THR A 109 -2.37 8.91 13.07
CA THR A 109 -2.95 7.90 13.97
C THR A 109 -2.43 8.06 15.39
N GLU A 110 -1.15 8.39 15.57
CA GLU A 110 -0.58 8.73 16.88
C GLU A 110 -1.21 10.01 17.44
N LEU A 111 -1.39 11.03 16.61
CA LEU A 111 -2.05 12.28 17.02
C LEU A 111 -3.49 12.06 17.48
N LEU A 112 -4.26 11.26 16.71
CA LEU A 112 -5.65 10.95 17.06
C LEU A 112 -5.74 10.16 18.37
N LEU A 113 -4.85 9.19 18.59
CA LEU A 113 -4.85 8.38 19.81
C LEU A 113 -4.53 9.19 21.07
N VAL A 114 -3.69 10.23 20.96
CA VAL A 114 -3.38 11.13 22.09
C VAL A 114 -4.62 11.95 22.51
N ASP A 115 -5.48 12.32 21.58
CA ASP A 115 -6.72 13.06 21.89
C ASP A 115 -7.83 12.15 22.46
N TYR A 116 -7.86 10.86 22.10
CA TYR A 116 -8.80 9.89 22.68
C TYR A 116 -8.42 9.43 24.10
N ALA A 117 -7.17 9.65 24.53
CA ALA A 117 -6.68 9.27 25.85
C ALA A 117 -6.85 10.36 26.93
N LYS A 118 -7.55 11.46 26.61
CA LYS A 118 -7.95 12.53 27.53
C LYS A 118 -9.46 12.50 27.75
#